data_AF-A0A8I6YK33-F1
#
_entry.id   AF-A0A8I6YK33-F1
#
_cell.length_a   1.000
_cell.length_b   1.000
_cell.length_c   1.000
_cell.angle_alpha   90.00
_cell.angle_beta   90.00
_cell.angle_gamma   90.00
#
_symmetry.space_group_name_H-M   'P 1'
#
loop_
_entity.id
_entity.type
_entity.pdbx_description
1 polymer ?
#
loop_
_entity_poly.entity_id
_entity_poly.type
_entity_poly.pdbx_seq_one_letter_code
_entity_poly.pdbx_strand_id
1 'polypeptide(L)'
;MPFNLMKERLDFIDVDKCECKSTLIEGGGIGTTIDTATSHIKVELAANGGSVMKVESTYKLLPGVEVNDEITMAKDSVTAIFKAVEAYLIANPDAYN
;
A
#
# COMPACT_ATOMS: atom_id res chain seq x y z
N MET A 1 -12.09 -19.78 0.56
CA MET A 1 -11.45 -18.69 1.32
C MET A 1 -12.28 -17.44 1.09
N PRO A 2 -13.08 -16.95 2.04
CA PRO A 2 -14.06 -15.91 1.71
C PRO A 2 -13.54 -14.54 2.14
N PHE A 3 -12.43 -14.08 1.57
CA PHE A 3 -12.12 -12.66 1.48
C PHE A 3 -11.47 -12.43 0.10
N ASN A 4 -12.22 -12.72 -0.96
CA ASN A 4 -11.79 -12.49 -2.36
C ASN A 4 -11.94 -11.01 -2.79
N LEU A 5 -12.26 -10.13 -1.86
CA LEU A 5 -12.57 -8.74 -2.13
C LEU A 5 -11.95 -7.88 -1.02
N MET A 6 -11.13 -6.92 -1.43
CA MET A 6 -10.70 -5.80 -0.62
C MET A 6 -11.26 -4.55 -1.26
N LYS A 7 -11.80 -3.66 -0.44
CA LYS A 7 -12.31 -2.36 -0.90
C LYS A 7 -11.55 -1.27 -0.20
N GLU A 8 -10.87 -0.45 -0.98
CA GLU A 8 -10.18 0.73 -0.49
C GLU A 8 -10.89 1.99 -0.96
N ARG A 9 -10.88 3.01 -0.11
CA ARG A 9 -11.30 4.36 -0.44
C ARG A 9 -10.05 5.22 -0.57
N LEU A 10 -9.93 5.94 -1.67
CA LEU A 10 -8.92 7.00 -1.82
C LEU A 10 -9.39 8.22 -1.01
N ASP A 11 -8.67 8.56 0.05
CA ASP A 11 -8.99 9.69 0.93
C ASP A 11 -8.33 10.99 0.44
N PHE A 12 -7.16 10.86 -0.19
CA PHE A 12 -6.37 11.99 -0.65
C PHE A 12 -5.51 11.59 -1.84
N ILE A 13 -5.39 12.49 -2.82
CA ILE A 13 -4.43 12.39 -3.92
C ILE A 13 -3.90 13.78 -4.25
N ASP A 14 -2.58 13.91 -4.29
CA ASP A 14 -1.83 15.07 -4.75
C ASP A 14 -0.92 14.61 -5.88
N VAL A 15 -1.33 14.93 -7.11
CA VAL A 15 -0.64 14.53 -8.32
C VAL A 15 0.70 15.26 -8.45
N ASP A 16 0.76 16.53 -8.03
CA ASP A 16 1.97 17.35 -8.14
C ASP A 16 3.07 16.88 -7.18
N LYS A 17 2.68 16.35 -6.01
CA LYS A 17 3.61 15.79 -5.01
C LYS A 17 3.77 14.27 -5.08
N CYS A 18 3.12 13.59 -6.03
CA CYS A 18 3.08 12.14 -6.14
C CYS A 18 2.75 11.45 -4.79
N GLU A 19 1.68 11.92 -4.14
CA GLU A 19 1.29 11.51 -2.80
C GLU A 19 -0.18 11.08 -2.77
N CYS A 20 -0.49 9.96 -2.13
CA CYS A 20 -1.87 9.54 -1.92
C CYS A 20 -2.09 8.87 -0.57
N LYS A 21 -3.33 8.95 -0.07
CA LYS A 21 -3.76 8.24 1.13
C LYS A 21 -5.01 7.45 0.84
N SER A 22 -5.06 6.23 1.31
CA SER A 22 -6.22 5.36 1.22
C SER A 22 -6.58 4.73 2.56
N THR A 23 -7.84 4.38 2.72
CA THR A 23 -8.36 3.61 3.85
C THR A 23 -8.97 2.33 3.33
N LEU A 24 -8.60 1.20 3.92
CA LEU A 24 -9.27 -0.07 3.68
C LEU A 24 -10.60 -0.07 4.42
N ILE A 25 -11.70 -0.12 3.67
CA ILE A 25 -13.06 -0.04 4.20
C ILE A 25 -13.75 -1.41 4.26
N GLU A 26 -13.26 -2.41 3.53
CA GLU A 26 -13.81 -3.77 3.52
C GLU A 26 -12.73 -4.80 3.17
N GLY A 27 -12.82 -5.99 3.76
CA GLY A 27 -11.88 -7.08 3.53
C GLY A 27 -10.61 -6.98 4.38
N GLY A 28 -9.63 -7.84 4.10
CA GLY A 28 -8.32 -7.80 4.75
C GLY A 28 -8.33 -7.94 6.29
N GLY A 29 -9.39 -8.48 6.89
CA GLY A 29 -9.54 -8.61 8.34
C GLY A 29 -10.23 -7.44 9.04
N ILE A 30 -10.73 -6.45 8.29
CA ILE A 30 -11.53 -5.35 8.83
C ILE A 30 -12.80 -5.92 9.50
N GLY A 31 -13.02 -5.54 10.76
CA GLY A 31 -14.14 -5.99 11.60
C GLY A 31 -13.94 -7.36 12.27
N THR A 32 -12.87 -8.09 11.97
CA THR A 32 -12.55 -9.38 12.60
C THR A 32 -11.30 -9.33 13.46
N THR A 33 -10.22 -8.74 12.94
CA THR A 33 -8.93 -8.59 13.62
C THR A 33 -8.46 -7.13 13.60
N ILE A 34 -8.79 -6.41 12.52
CA ILE A 34 -8.43 -5.02 12.27
C ILE A 34 -9.67 -4.14 12.47
N ASP A 35 -9.55 -3.09 13.26
CA ASP A 35 -10.55 -2.04 13.41
C ASP A 35 -10.45 -1.02 12.26
N THR A 36 -9.23 -0.60 11.93
CA THR A 36 -8.99 0.36 10.83
C THR A 36 -7.63 0.11 10.19
N ALA A 37 -7.53 0.22 8.87
CA ALA A 37 -6.26 0.20 8.15
C ALA A 37 -6.18 1.37 7.17
N THR A 38 -5.10 2.14 7.26
CA THR A 38 -4.84 3.29 6.37
C THR A 38 -3.46 3.18 5.76
N SER A 39 -3.33 3.53 4.49
CA SER A 39 -2.08 3.57 3.76
C SER A 39 -1.79 4.98 3.29
N HIS A 40 -0.54 5.41 3.42
CA HIS A 40 -0.02 6.66 2.91
C HIS A 40 1.19 6.37 2.03
N ILE A 41 1.07 6.68 0.75
CA ILE A 41 2.11 6.44 -0.25
C ILE A 41 2.61 7.79 -0.74
N LYS A 42 3.93 7.92 -0.80
CA LYS A 42 4.60 9.11 -1.33
C LYS A 42 5.80 8.71 -2.18
N VAL A 43 5.92 9.29 -3.36
CA VAL A 43 7.08 9.10 -4.24
C VAL A 43 7.90 10.38 -4.25
N GLU A 44 9.19 10.26 -3.92
CA GLU A 44 10.13 11.37 -3.88
C GLU A 44 11.26 11.13 -4.88
N LEU A 45 11.70 12.19 -5.55
CA LEU A 45 12.85 12.11 -6.46
C LEU A 45 14.13 11.82 -5.67
N ALA A 46 14.93 10.90 -6.19
CA ALA A 46 16.22 10.54 -5.64
C ALA A 46 17.35 11.27 -6.39
N ALA A 47 18.45 11.55 -5.70
CA ALA A 47 19.59 12.28 -6.28
C ALA A 47 20.26 11.57 -7.47
N ASN A 48 20.02 10.26 -7.64
CA ASN A 48 20.56 9.45 -8.73
C ASN A 48 19.70 9.48 -10.02
N GLY A 49 18.68 10.33 -10.09
CA GLY A 49 17.75 10.39 -11.23
C GLY A 49 16.64 9.34 -11.19
N GLY A 50 16.58 8.51 -10.13
CA GLY A 50 15.45 7.62 -9.85
C GLY A 50 14.46 8.22 -8.86
N SER A 51 13.67 7.36 -8.22
CA SER A 51 12.73 7.74 -7.17
C SER A 51 12.82 6.82 -5.95
N VAL A 52 12.52 7.35 -4.77
CA VAL A 52 12.26 6.58 -3.56
C VAL A 52 10.77 6.66 -3.26
N MET A 53 10.14 5.50 -3.19
CA MET A 53 8.76 5.39 -2.74
C MET A 53 8.71 5.02 -1.27
N LYS A 54 7.98 5.82 -0.49
CA LYS A 54 7.69 5.60 0.93
C LYS A 54 6.25 5.13 1.05
N VAL A 55 6.06 4.01 1.73
CA VAL A 55 4.74 3.47 2.04
C VAL A 55 4.64 3.32 3.55
N GLU A 56 3.69 4.03 4.13
CA GLU A 56 3.35 3.96 5.55
C GLU A 56 1.96 3.35 5.67
N SER A 57 1.86 2.18 6.29
CA SER A 57 0.59 1.51 6.56
C SER A 57 0.36 1.48 8.07
N THR A 58 -0.74 2.08 8.50
CA THR A 58 -1.16 2.11 9.90
C THR A 58 -2.33 1.16 10.09
N TYR A 59 -2.17 0.21 11.00
CA TYR A 59 -3.19 -0.77 11.36
C TYR A 59 -3.58 -0.58 12.82
N LYS A 60 -4.87 -0.37 13.05
CA LYS A 60 -5.47 -0.41 14.38
C LYS A 60 -6.15 -1.76 14.54
N LEU A 61 -5.67 -2.57 15.48
CA LEU A 61 -6.28 -3.87 15.77
C LEU A 61 -7.45 -3.75 16.75
N LEU A 62 -8.34 -4.74 16.71
CA LEU A 62 -9.37 -4.91 17.74
C LEU A 62 -8.75 -5.30 19.09
N PRO A 63 -9.40 -4.97 20.22
CA PRO A 63 -8.88 -5.30 21.55
C PRO A 63 -8.67 -6.81 21.74
N GLY A 64 -7.51 -7.19 22.27
CA GLY A 64 -7.17 -8.59 22.56
C GLY A 64 -6.62 -9.38 21.37
N VAL A 65 -6.42 -8.73 20.21
CA VAL A 65 -5.72 -9.32 19.06
C VAL A 65 -4.22 -9.06 19.20
N GLU A 66 -3.42 -10.12 19.19
CA GLU A 66 -1.96 -10.02 19.12
C GLU A 66 -1.49 -9.91 17.67
N VAL A 67 -0.56 -8.99 17.44
CA VAL A 67 0.11 -8.82 16.15
C VAL A 67 1.21 -9.89 16.04
N ASN A 68 1.04 -10.86 15.15
CA ASN A 68 2.11 -11.80 14.75
C ASN A 68 2.63 -11.45 13.33
N ASP A 69 3.25 -12.41 12.63
CA ASP A 69 3.89 -12.33 11.30
C ASP A 69 3.06 -11.65 10.17
N GLU A 70 1.78 -11.36 10.40
CA GLU A 70 0.88 -10.70 9.47
C GLU A 70 1.40 -9.33 8.97
N ILE A 71 2.06 -8.54 9.82
CA ILE A 71 2.64 -7.25 9.40
C ILE A 71 3.76 -7.47 8.37
N THR A 72 4.61 -8.47 8.59
CA THR A 72 5.69 -8.80 7.67
C THR A 72 5.12 -9.27 6.33
N MET A 73 4.11 -10.15 6.37
CA MET A 73 3.42 -10.61 5.15
C MET A 73 2.75 -9.47 4.38
N ALA A 74 2.12 -8.52 5.07
CA ALA A 74 1.51 -7.34 4.45
C ALA A 74 2.57 -6.47 3.77
N LYS A 75 3.69 -6.19 4.46
CA LYS A 75 4.83 -5.45 3.90
C LYS A 75 5.41 -6.13 2.66
N ASP A 76 5.61 -7.45 2.71
CA ASP A 76 6.17 -8.22 1.59
C ASP A 76 5.22 -8.22 0.39
N SER A 77 3.92 -8.34 0.64
CA SER A 77 2.89 -8.28 -0.41
C SER A 77 2.90 -6.93 -1.12
N VAL A 78 2.91 -5.83 -0.37
CA VAL A 78 3.00 -4.47 -0.93
C VAL A 78 4.30 -4.29 -1.72
N THR A 79 5.42 -4.75 -1.16
CA THR A 79 6.73 -4.68 -1.82
C THR A 79 6.74 -5.45 -3.15
N ALA A 80 6.12 -6.63 -3.19
CA ALA A 80 6.03 -7.45 -4.40
C ALA A 80 5.23 -6.76 -5.50
N ILE A 81 4.11 -6.10 -5.16
CA ILE A 81 3.29 -5.33 -6.12
C ILE A 81 4.13 -4.23 -6.76
N PHE A 82 4.82 -3.43 -5.95
CA PHE A 82 5.61 -2.31 -6.48
C PHE A 82 6.81 -2.77 -7.30
N LYS A 83 7.47 -3.86 -6.92
CA LYS A 83 8.54 -4.46 -7.74
C LYS A 83 8.05 -4.96 -9.09
N ALA A 84 6.83 -5.53 -9.14
CA ALA A 84 6.25 -5.96 -10.40
C ALA A 84 5.95 -4.77 -11.33
N VAL A 85 5.42 -3.68 -10.78
CA VAL A 85 5.19 -2.43 -11.54
C VAL A 85 6.51 -1.83 -12.01
N GLU A 86 7.52 -1.73 -11.14
CA GLU A 86 8.85 -1.24 -11.49
C GLU A 86 9.47 -2.06 -12.64
N ALA A 87 9.46 -3.39 -12.54
CA ALA A 87 9.98 -4.27 -13.58
C ALA A 87 9.24 -4.09 -14.92
N TYR A 88 7.93 -3.90 -14.88
CA TYR A 88 7.13 -3.63 -16.07
C TYR A 88 7.50 -2.29 -16.72
N LEU A 89 7.63 -1.21 -15.94
CA LEU A 89 7.99 0.12 -16.45
C LEU A 89 9.41 0.15 -17.03
N ILE A 90 10.36 -0.55 -16.40
CA ILE A 90 11.73 -0.71 -16.93
C ILE A 90 11.72 -1.42 -18.29
N ALA A 91 10.91 -2.46 -18.43
CA ALA A 91 10.79 -3.21 -19.68
C ALA A 91 10.01 -2.46 -20.78
N ASN A 92 9.22 -1.44 -20.41
CA ASN A 92 8.33 -0.72 -21.32
C ASN A 92 8.47 0.81 -21.13
N PRO A 93 9.62 1.41 -21.55
CA PRO A 93 9.93 2.80 -21.25
C PRO A 93 8.94 3.82 -21.82
N ASP A 94 8.22 3.48 -22.89
CA ASP A 94 7.27 4.40 -23.56
C ASP A 94 5.82 4.28 -23.06
N ALA A 95 5.54 3.40 -22.09
CA ALA A 95 4.16 3.14 -21.65
C ALA A 95 3.49 4.34 -20.96
N TYR A 96 4.27 5.24 -20.35
CA TYR A 96 3.78 6.38 -19.55
C TYR A 96 4.66 7.64 -19.69
N ASN A 97 5.26 7.86 -20.88
CA ASN A 97 6.10 9.03 -21.20
C ASN A 97 5.29 10.26 -21.64
#